data_AF-A0A0F9FGW8-F1
#
_entry.id   AF-A0A0F9FGW8-F1
#
_cell.length_a   1.000
_cell.length_b   1.000
_cell.length_c   1.000
_cell.angle_alpha   90.00
_cell.angle_beta   90.00
_cell.angle_gamma   90.00
#
_symmetry.space_group_name_H-M   'P 1'
#
loop_
_entity.id
_entity.type
_entity.pdbx_description
1 polymer ?
#
loop_
_entity_poly.entity_id
_entity_poly.type
_entity_poly.pdbx_seq_one_letter_code
_entity_poly.pdbx_strand_id
1 'polypeptide(L)'
;MLRIMCAVRLGVLLFCVFGCFSAAEAASGEDRILLELAEERFGLLMPAEKELFIRVSRGEGVDRRVKPLEGNESLNDPNEAEKWGNERVIRSKCIKWLCMNPKASRLVTHKGIQVAGVRFEGELDLSFVKIPFPLAFLESTFTKKIDLQRAEVRGLYLDGTHTREIRATDIKVNGPVYLHDGFNAKGKVGFIGATIGGDLNCVNAKFDNPEGTALSCDRIKVEGNVFLKNGFSAKGKVRFLGAIVEGTFDCSNGKFNNPKGTALNCDRIEVKDGVFLRNEFKAEGTVWFSRATIGTDLDCANGTFNNPKGIALICDGIDVKNVFLSNDFKAVGEVRFLGAKVGGNFDCQNGIFSNPEGMALNCDRIEVQGNLFLRKWLWVAGKVDLTGARVGGYFIWAGFKPPEETTLDLRAARVGVLWDDERSWPEKGRLFLHGFV
;
A
#
# COMPACT_ATOMS: atom_id res chain seq x y z
N MET A 1 -26.07 -65.34 11.20
CA MET A 1 -25.74 -66.17 10.02
C MET A 1 -25.00 -65.29 9.02
N LEU A 2 -23.76 -65.69 8.69
CA LEU A 2 -22.90 -65.40 7.52
C LEU A 2 -22.95 -64.00 6.84
N ARG A 3 -21.84 -63.24 6.88
CA ARG A 3 -20.76 -63.07 5.83
C ARG A 3 -21.25 -62.21 4.63
N ILE A 4 -20.52 -61.24 4.06
CA ILE A 4 -19.13 -61.26 3.54
C ILE A 4 -18.52 -59.84 3.46
N MET A 5 -17.20 -59.82 3.63
CA MET A 5 -16.15 -58.80 3.45
C MET A 5 -16.24 -57.86 2.23
N CYS A 6 -15.72 -56.65 2.38
CA CYS A 6 -14.72 -56.13 1.44
C CYS A 6 -13.79 -55.11 2.14
N ALA A 7 -12.49 -55.33 2.03
CA ALA A 7 -11.43 -54.51 2.60
C ALA A 7 -10.63 -53.87 1.45
N VAL A 8 -10.37 -52.56 1.51
CA VAL A 8 -9.25 -51.92 0.80
C VAL A 8 -8.59 -50.89 1.73
N ARG A 9 -7.32 -51.18 2.04
CA ARG A 9 -6.23 -50.38 2.64
C ARG A 9 -5.98 -49.08 1.84
N LEU A 10 -5.27 -48.01 2.24
CA LEU A 10 -4.41 -47.62 3.36
C LEU A 10 -4.19 -46.10 3.20
N GLY A 11 -3.97 -45.35 4.29
CA GLY A 11 -3.09 -44.16 4.22
C GLY A 11 -3.70 -42.78 4.52
N VAL A 12 -4.18 -42.55 5.74
CA VAL A 12 -4.11 -41.22 6.37
C VAL A 12 -3.69 -41.45 7.83
N LEU A 13 -2.48 -41.00 8.18
CA LEU A 13 -1.98 -41.04 9.54
C LEU A 13 -2.72 -39.99 10.38
N LEU A 14 -3.47 -40.50 11.36
CA LEU A 14 -4.01 -39.81 12.51
C LEU A 14 -2.95 -38.95 13.21
N PHE A 15 -3.26 -37.68 13.44
CA PHE A 15 -2.83 -36.95 14.64
C PHE A 15 -4.09 -36.48 15.37
N CYS A 16 -4.63 -37.37 16.21
CA CYS A 16 -5.49 -36.99 17.32
C CYS A 16 -4.75 -37.39 18.61
N VAL A 17 -4.59 -36.45 19.54
CA VAL A 17 -5.35 -36.40 20.79
C VAL A 17 -4.68 -35.41 21.75
N PHE A 18 -5.50 -34.47 22.19
CA PHE A 18 -5.48 -33.65 23.41
C PHE A 18 -4.44 -33.98 24.50
N GLY A 19 -3.83 -32.91 25.00
CA GLY A 19 -3.17 -32.86 26.30
C GLY A 19 -3.15 -31.43 26.84
N CYS A 20 -4.17 -31.06 27.61
CA CYS A 20 -4.05 -29.98 28.57
C CYS A 20 -3.12 -30.50 29.67
N PHE A 21 -1.86 -30.09 29.66
CA PHE A 21 -0.89 -30.42 30.70
C PHE A 21 -0.19 -29.14 31.18
N SER A 22 -0.44 -28.81 32.44
CA SER A 22 0.49 -28.08 33.28
C SER A 22 1.80 -28.85 33.34
N ALA A 23 2.83 -28.34 32.68
CA ALA A 23 4.21 -28.72 32.95
C ALA A 23 5.07 -27.49 32.68
N ALA A 24 5.56 -26.88 33.76
CA ALA A 24 6.83 -26.20 33.73
C ALA A 24 7.87 -27.25 33.29
N GLU A 25 8.08 -27.35 31.98
CA GLU A 25 9.27 -28.00 31.45
C GLU A 25 10.45 -27.26 32.08
N ALA A 26 11.22 -27.98 32.90
CA ALA A 26 12.39 -27.43 33.56
C ALA A 26 13.37 -27.00 32.46
N ALA A 27 13.27 -25.73 32.11
CA ALA A 27 14.17 -25.08 31.17
C ALA A 27 15.61 -25.43 31.56
N SER A 28 16.41 -25.86 30.59
CA SER A 28 17.82 -26.20 30.80
C SER A 28 18.54 -24.99 31.41
N GLY A 29 19.67 -25.20 32.10
CA GLY A 29 20.39 -24.11 32.76
C GLY A 29 20.75 -22.94 31.84
N GLU A 30 20.93 -23.20 30.54
CA GLU A 30 21.19 -22.19 29.51
C GLU A 30 19.93 -21.40 29.10
N ASP A 31 18.75 -22.02 29.11
CA ASP A 31 17.48 -21.39 28.72
C ASP A 31 17.07 -20.26 29.67
N ARG A 32 17.54 -20.30 30.92
CA ARG A 32 17.19 -19.31 31.95
C ARG A 32 18.11 -18.11 31.99
N ILE A 33 19.25 -18.12 31.31
CA ILE A 33 20.22 -17.02 31.35
C ILE A 33 19.56 -15.69 30.96
N LEU A 34 18.80 -15.68 29.87
CA LEU A 34 18.15 -14.46 29.41
C LEU A 34 17.02 -14.00 30.36
N LEU A 35 16.28 -14.95 30.94
CA LEU A 35 15.25 -14.67 31.92
C LEU A 35 15.85 -14.09 33.21
N GLU A 36 16.91 -14.68 33.74
CA GLU A 36 17.61 -14.23 34.95
C GLU A 36 18.17 -12.80 34.77
N LEU A 37 18.83 -12.54 33.63
CA LEU A 37 19.30 -11.19 33.28
C LEU A 37 18.15 -10.18 33.19
N ALA A 38 16.98 -10.62 32.72
CA ALA A 38 15.80 -9.77 32.63
C ALA A 38 15.17 -9.51 34.01
N GLU A 39 15.09 -10.52 34.88
CA GLU A 39 14.59 -10.40 36.25
C GLU A 39 15.50 -9.48 37.09
N GLU A 40 16.83 -9.60 36.94
CA GLU A 40 17.80 -8.68 37.57
C GLU A 40 17.55 -7.22 37.13
N ARG A 41 17.29 -7.00 35.84
CA ARG A 41 17.13 -5.66 35.27
C ARG A 41 15.78 -5.02 35.59
N PHE A 42 14.70 -5.80 35.50
CA PHE A 42 13.34 -5.28 35.50
C PHE A 42 12.55 -5.61 36.77
N GLY A 43 13.11 -6.45 37.65
CA GLY A 43 12.42 -6.97 38.82
C GLY A 43 11.25 -7.85 38.40
N LEU A 44 10.05 -7.51 38.87
CA LEU A 44 8.85 -8.28 38.54
C LEU A 44 8.52 -8.18 37.03
N LEU A 45 8.48 -9.33 36.39
CA LEU A 45 8.08 -9.52 34.99
C LEU A 45 6.64 -10.02 34.90
N MET A 46 5.91 -9.53 33.90
CA MET A 46 4.56 -10.01 33.54
C MET A 46 4.63 -11.41 32.89
N PRO A 47 3.54 -12.21 32.90
CA PRO A 47 3.57 -13.57 32.35
C PRO A 47 4.07 -13.65 30.90
N ALA A 48 3.59 -12.76 30.02
CA ALA A 48 4.03 -12.71 28.62
C ALA A 48 5.49 -12.26 28.47
N GLU A 49 6.00 -11.42 29.38
CA GLU A 49 7.41 -11.01 29.37
C GLU A 49 8.33 -12.18 29.76
N LYS A 50 7.96 -12.95 30.80
CA LYS A 50 8.71 -14.16 31.19
C LYS A 50 8.78 -15.16 30.04
N GLU A 51 7.64 -15.42 29.41
CA GLU A 51 7.54 -16.32 28.26
C GLU A 51 8.39 -15.82 27.09
N LEU A 52 8.36 -14.50 26.81
CA LEU A 52 9.21 -13.88 25.79
C LEU A 52 10.69 -14.18 26.00
N PHE A 53 11.23 -13.94 27.21
CA PHE A 53 12.65 -14.13 27.47
C PHE A 53 13.10 -15.60 27.38
N ILE A 54 12.23 -16.56 27.69
CA ILE A 54 12.53 -17.99 27.54
C ILE A 54 12.45 -18.41 26.06
N ARG A 55 11.44 -17.94 25.32
CA ARG A 55 11.17 -18.44 23.97
C ARG A 55 12.10 -17.87 22.90
N VAL A 56 12.50 -16.60 23.03
CA VAL A 56 13.39 -15.98 22.02
C VAL A 56 14.79 -16.60 21.99
N SER A 57 15.27 -17.15 23.11
CA SER A 57 16.54 -17.89 23.17
C SER A 57 16.47 -19.28 22.52
N ARG A 58 15.26 -19.82 22.38
CA ARG A 58 14.97 -21.07 21.66
C ARG A 58 14.57 -20.84 20.20
N GLY A 59 14.36 -19.58 19.81
CA GLY A 59 13.82 -19.24 18.49
C GLY A 59 12.34 -19.63 18.34
N GLU A 60 11.60 -19.57 19.44
CA GLU A 60 10.16 -19.77 19.49
C GLU A 60 9.44 -18.43 19.65
N GLY A 61 8.21 -18.35 19.13
CA GLY A 61 7.34 -17.18 19.29
C GLY A 61 6.46 -17.27 20.53
N VAL A 62 6.05 -16.11 21.03
CA VAL A 62 5.01 -15.98 22.06
C VAL A 62 3.67 -15.72 21.37
N ASP A 63 2.70 -16.61 21.54
CA ASP A 63 1.34 -16.42 21.01
C ASP A 63 0.34 -16.39 22.15
N ARG A 64 -0.28 -15.22 22.36
CA ARG A 64 -1.28 -14.98 23.40
C ARG A 64 -2.69 -14.81 22.83
N ARG A 65 -2.90 -15.14 21.55
CA ARG A 65 -4.23 -15.17 20.94
C ARG A 65 -5.05 -16.30 21.56
N VAL A 66 -6.33 -16.04 21.81
CA VAL A 66 -7.28 -17.03 22.30
C VAL A 66 -7.94 -17.69 21.09
N LYS A 67 -8.05 -19.02 21.06
CA LYS A 67 -8.82 -19.69 20.00
C LYS A 67 -10.27 -19.20 20.07
N PRO A 68 -10.83 -18.61 19.00
CA PRO A 68 -12.23 -18.21 19.00
C PRO A 68 -13.09 -19.45 19.28
N LEU A 69 -13.94 -19.39 20.30
CA LEU A 69 -15.07 -20.32 20.42
C LEU A 69 -16.11 -19.88 19.39
N GLU A 70 -16.88 -20.82 18.83
CA GLU A 70 -17.94 -20.50 17.86
C GLU A 70 -18.81 -19.34 18.38
N GLY A 71 -18.92 -18.27 17.58
CA GLY A 71 -19.69 -17.08 17.91
C GLY A 71 -18.94 -15.94 18.62
N ASN A 72 -17.62 -16.04 18.86
CA ASN A 72 -16.85 -14.95 19.48
C ASN A 72 -15.52 -14.64 18.76
N GLU A 73 -15.62 -14.09 17.55
CA GLU A 73 -14.47 -13.72 16.70
C GLU A 73 -13.70 -12.48 17.21
N SER A 74 -14.22 -11.74 18.20
CA SER A 74 -13.63 -10.46 18.65
C SER A 74 -12.64 -10.57 19.81
N LEU A 75 -12.42 -11.75 20.41
CA LEU A 75 -11.53 -11.91 21.58
C LEU A 75 -10.07 -11.52 21.31
N ASN A 76 -9.64 -11.57 20.04
CA ASN A 76 -8.32 -11.17 19.61
C ASN A 76 -8.29 -9.82 18.90
N ASP A 77 -9.43 -9.12 18.75
CA ASP A 77 -9.46 -7.81 18.10
C ASP A 77 -8.60 -6.82 18.90
N PRO A 78 -7.51 -6.28 18.31
CA PRO A 78 -6.65 -5.32 18.99
C PRO A 78 -7.35 -4.01 19.36
N ASN A 79 -8.54 -3.71 18.83
CA ASN A 79 -9.40 -2.62 19.31
C ASN A 79 -9.89 -2.83 20.75
N GLU A 80 -10.01 -4.08 21.19
CA GLU A 80 -10.50 -4.47 22.52
C GLU A 80 -9.36 -4.72 23.51
N ALA A 81 -8.13 -4.36 23.14
CA ALA A 81 -6.93 -4.72 23.90
C ALA A 81 -6.83 -4.10 25.30
N GLU A 82 -7.60 -3.05 25.59
CA GLU A 82 -7.75 -2.51 26.95
C GLU A 82 -8.40 -3.51 27.92
N LYS A 83 -9.21 -4.45 27.40
CA LYS A 83 -9.84 -5.53 28.17
C LYS A 83 -8.93 -6.72 28.39
N TRP A 84 -7.77 -6.79 27.73
CA TRP A 84 -6.84 -7.90 27.87
C TRP A 84 -6.08 -7.82 29.22
N GLY A 85 -6.01 -8.96 29.92
CA GLY A 85 -5.35 -9.05 31.21
C GLY A 85 -3.82 -8.99 31.11
N ASN A 86 -3.16 -8.97 32.27
CA ASN A 86 -1.70 -8.84 32.40
C ASN A 86 -0.93 -9.98 31.70
N GLU A 87 -1.58 -11.12 31.46
CA GLU A 87 -1.05 -12.24 30.69
C GLU A 87 -0.86 -11.95 29.20
N ARG A 88 -1.38 -10.82 28.69
CA ARG A 88 -1.18 -10.34 27.31
C ARG A 88 -0.43 -9.01 27.27
N VAL A 89 0.24 -8.61 28.34
CA VAL A 89 0.96 -7.33 28.41
C VAL A 89 2.47 -7.55 28.36
N ILE A 90 3.14 -6.82 27.48
CA ILE A 90 4.60 -6.72 27.43
C ILE A 90 4.98 -5.23 27.46
N ARG A 91 5.84 -4.83 28.40
CA ARG A 91 6.35 -3.46 28.42
C ARG A 91 7.35 -3.28 27.28
N SER A 92 7.20 -2.22 26.48
CA SER A 92 8.07 -1.92 25.32
C SER A 92 9.55 -1.82 25.70
N LYS A 93 9.86 -1.49 26.97
CA LYS A 93 11.24 -1.49 27.51
C LYS A 93 11.93 -2.86 27.47
N CYS A 94 11.17 -3.96 27.51
CA CYS A 94 11.68 -5.33 27.39
C CYS A 94 12.16 -5.61 25.96
N ILE A 95 11.35 -5.24 24.97
CA ILE A 95 11.71 -5.32 23.54
C ILE A 95 12.93 -4.43 23.25
N LYS A 96 12.91 -3.18 23.73
CA LYS A 96 14.03 -2.24 23.62
C LYS A 96 15.33 -2.85 24.15
N TRP A 97 15.27 -3.50 25.31
CA TRP A 97 16.45 -4.11 25.91
C TRP A 97 16.97 -5.33 25.14
N LEU A 98 16.09 -6.21 24.64
CA LEU A 98 16.47 -7.33 23.77
C LEU A 98 17.21 -6.86 22.51
N CYS A 99 16.82 -5.72 21.95
CA CYS A 99 17.46 -5.16 20.76
C CYS A 99 18.77 -4.41 21.05
N MET A 100 18.89 -3.72 22.20
CA MET A 100 19.99 -2.79 22.46
C MET A 100 21.10 -3.35 23.36
N ASN A 101 20.78 -4.28 24.25
CA ASN A 101 21.78 -4.79 25.20
C ASN A 101 22.61 -5.90 24.54
N PRO A 102 23.95 -5.77 24.45
CA PRO A 102 24.76 -6.75 23.75
C PRO A 102 24.69 -8.17 24.30
N LYS A 103 24.49 -8.34 25.63
CA LYS A 103 24.35 -9.67 26.23
C LYS A 103 23.00 -10.28 25.88
N ALA A 104 21.92 -9.51 26.02
CA ALA A 104 20.56 -9.98 25.71
C ALA A 104 20.39 -10.26 24.21
N SER A 105 20.85 -9.36 23.35
CA SER A 105 20.72 -9.45 21.89
C SER A 105 21.41 -10.69 21.32
N ARG A 106 22.57 -11.09 21.86
CA ARG A 106 23.29 -12.31 21.45
C ARG A 106 22.55 -13.60 21.79
N LEU A 107 21.66 -13.55 22.78
CA LEU A 107 20.85 -14.69 23.19
C LEU A 107 19.55 -14.78 22.39
N VAL A 108 19.19 -13.77 21.59
CA VAL A 108 18.08 -13.88 20.63
C VAL A 108 18.56 -14.61 19.39
N THR A 109 17.88 -15.70 19.03
CA THR A 109 18.26 -16.49 17.85
C THR A 109 18.02 -15.74 16.53
N HIS A 110 18.52 -16.30 15.42
CA HIS A 110 18.30 -15.79 14.07
C HIS A 110 16.81 -15.65 13.67
N LYS A 111 15.90 -16.37 14.35
CA LYS A 111 14.45 -16.27 14.15
C LYS A 111 13.84 -14.97 14.72
N GLY A 112 14.59 -14.25 15.55
CA GLY A 112 14.22 -12.94 16.07
C GLY A 112 13.13 -12.96 17.13
N ILE A 113 12.50 -11.79 17.30
CA ILE A 113 11.42 -11.58 18.27
C ILE A 113 10.10 -11.78 17.56
N GLN A 114 9.31 -12.77 18.01
CA GLN A 114 8.01 -13.09 17.44
C GLN A 114 6.98 -13.09 18.56
N VAL A 115 6.03 -12.18 18.48
CA VAL A 115 4.97 -12.01 19.48
C VAL A 115 3.64 -11.83 18.75
N ALA A 116 2.62 -12.56 19.17
CA ALA A 116 1.26 -12.45 18.65
C ALA A 116 0.23 -12.23 19.75
N GLY A 117 -0.76 -11.38 19.50
CA GLY A 117 -1.89 -11.17 20.41
C GLY A 117 -1.52 -10.44 21.70
N VAL A 118 -0.58 -9.51 21.68
CA VAL A 118 -0.08 -8.81 22.89
C VAL A 118 -0.33 -7.30 22.83
N ARG A 119 -0.60 -6.70 24.01
CA ARG A 119 -0.62 -5.26 24.25
C ARG A 119 0.74 -4.78 24.74
N PHE A 120 1.38 -3.93 23.94
CA PHE A 120 2.64 -3.28 24.27
C PHE A 120 2.43 -1.97 25.05
N GLU A 121 3.01 -1.89 26.23
CA GLU A 121 2.93 -0.71 27.11
C GLU A 121 4.20 0.14 27.09
N GLY A 122 4.02 1.45 26.85
CA GLY A 122 5.10 2.42 26.76
C GLY A 122 5.64 2.58 25.33
N GLU A 123 6.49 3.58 25.12
CA GLU A 123 7.11 3.86 23.82
C GLU A 123 8.14 2.78 23.46
N LEU A 124 8.10 2.31 22.21
CA LEU A 124 9.15 1.46 21.66
C LEU A 124 10.10 2.33 20.85
N ASP A 125 11.19 2.76 21.48
CA ASP A 125 12.24 3.53 20.83
C ASP A 125 13.47 2.65 20.58
N LEU A 126 13.70 2.37 19.30
CA LEU A 126 14.79 1.61 18.72
C LEU A 126 15.56 2.47 17.71
N SER A 127 15.47 3.80 17.81
CA SER A 127 16.17 4.71 16.92
C SER A 127 17.69 4.46 16.96
N PHE A 128 18.34 4.51 15.80
CA PHE A 128 19.78 4.28 15.59
C PHE A 128 20.29 2.86 15.95
N VAL A 129 19.41 1.90 16.26
CA VAL A 129 19.81 0.55 16.66
C VAL A 129 20.02 -0.34 15.43
N LYS A 130 21.09 -1.15 15.44
CA LYS A 130 21.28 -2.27 14.50
C LYS A 130 20.76 -3.56 15.13
N ILE A 131 19.68 -4.09 14.58
CA ILE A 131 18.95 -5.25 15.08
C ILE A 131 19.28 -6.44 14.16
N PRO A 132 20.05 -7.44 14.63
CA PRO A 132 20.60 -8.48 13.77
C PRO A 132 19.58 -9.54 13.32
N PHE A 133 18.35 -9.46 13.82
CA PHE A 133 17.27 -10.42 13.65
C PHE A 133 15.94 -9.71 13.30
N PRO A 134 14.90 -10.42 12.81
CA PRO A 134 13.62 -9.81 12.47
C PRO A 134 12.78 -9.47 13.70
N LEU A 135 11.84 -8.54 13.53
CA LEU A 135 10.83 -8.18 14.51
C LEU A 135 9.44 -8.47 13.96
N ALA A 136 8.72 -9.37 14.61
CA ALA A 136 7.34 -9.71 14.28
C ALA A 136 6.43 -9.48 15.49
N PHE A 137 5.52 -8.53 15.33
CA PHE A 137 4.47 -8.19 16.30
C PHE A 137 3.14 -8.31 15.59
N LEU A 138 2.46 -9.44 15.75
CA LEU A 138 1.30 -9.83 14.95
C LEU A 138 0.02 -9.72 15.77
N GLU A 139 -1.06 -9.22 15.17
CA GLU A 139 -2.38 -9.09 15.83
C GLU A 139 -2.26 -8.46 17.23
N SER A 140 -1.38 -7.46 17.34
CA SER A 140 -0.94 -6.86 18.58
C SER A 140 -1.41 -5.40 18.67
N THR A 141 -1.24 -4.76 19.81
CA THR A 141 -1.48 -3.32 19.93
C THR A 141 -0.30 -2.60 20.56
N PHE A 142 0.07 -1.44 20.03
CA PHE A 142 1.01 -0.51 20.65
C PHE A 142 0.25 0.68 21.21
N THR A 143 0.30 0.84 22.54
CA THR A 143 -0.41 1.93 23.24
C THR A 143 0.21 3.31 22.99
N LYS A 144 1.47 3.36 22.53
CA LYS A 144 2.26 4.55 22.24
C LYS A 144 2.97 4.42 20.89
N LYS A 145 3.74 5.44 20.50
CA LYS A 145 4.48 5.45 19.23
C LYS A 145 5.58 4.38 19.16
N ILE A 146 5.92 4.00 17.93
CA ILE A 146 7.08 3.18 17.59
C ILE A 146 8.10 4.08 16.89
N ASP A 147 9.32 4.15 17.42
CA ASP A 147 10.42 4.93 16.86
C ASP A 147 11.55 4.00 16.37
N LEU A 148 11.78 4.02 15.06
CA LEU A 148 12.74 3.21 14.32
C LEU A 148 13.61 4.11 13.43
N GLN A 149 13.71 5.41 13.74
CA GLN A 149 14.50 6.35 12.96
C GLN A 149 15.96 5.86 12.87
N ARG A 150 16.47 5.73 11.64
CA ARG A 150 17.85 5.29 11.35
C ARG A 150 18.21 3.92 11.95
N ALA A 151 17.22 3.10 12.27
CA ALA A 151 17.46 1.71 12.67
C ALA A 151 17.81 0.84 11.47
N GLU A 152 18.50 -0.28 11.71
CA GLU A 152 18.72 -1.34 10.73
C GLU A 152 18.12 -2.63 11.27
N VAL A 153 17.24 -3.30 10.51
CA VAL A 153 16.55 -4.52 10.95
C VAL A 153 16.45 -5.54 9.81
N ARG A 154 16.41 -6.84 10.14
CA ARG A 154 16.32 -7.90 9.12
C ARG A 154 14.97 -7.94 8.39
N GLY A 155 13.88 -7.68 9.10
CA GLY A 155 12.52 -7.69 8.59
C GLY A 155 11.58 -7.13 9.65
N LEU A 156 10.51 -6.48 9.22
CA LEU A 156 9.53 -5.86 10.11
C LEU A 156 8.12 -6.34 9.73
N TYR A 157 7.48 -7.05 10.66
CA TYR A 157 6.17 -7.66 10.46
C TYR A 157 5.21 -7.15 11.53
N LEU A 158 4.19 -6.40 11.11
CA LEU A 158 3.17 -5.78 11.95
C LEU A 158 1.76 -6.19 11.51
N ASP A 159 1.61 -7.40 10.98
CA ASP A 159 0.35 -7.86 10.39
C ASP A 159 -0.75 -7.93 11.45
N GLY A 160 -1.91 -7.37 11.13
CA GLY A 160 -3.02 -7.24 12.07
C GLY A 160 -2.75 -6.33 13.28
N THR A 161 -1.60 -5.65 13.35
CA THR A 161 -1.23 -4.84 14.53
C THR A 161 -1.80 -3.43 14.48
N HIS A 162 -2.29 -2.97 15.63
CA HIS A 162 -2.81 -1.64 15.83
C HIS A 162 -1.77 -0.75 16.51
N THR A 163 -1.62 0.48 16.05
CA THR A 163 -0.64 1.42 16.60
C THR A 163 -1.08 2.88 16.43
N ARG A 164 -0.27 3.79 16.95
CA ARG A 164 -0.42 5.24 16.74
C ARG A 164 0.53 5.70 15.64
N GLU A 165 1.60 6.39 16.02
CA GLU A 165 2.63 6.89 15.10
C GLU A 165 3.76 5.86 14.94
N ILE A 166 4.24 5.68 13.71
CA ILE A 166 5.51 4.98 13.41
C ILE A 166 6.47 5.98 12.79
N ARG A 167 7.61 6.21 13.43
CA ARG A 167 8.71 7.03 12.89
C ARG A 167 9.82 6.12 12.40
N ALA A 168 9.98 5.99 11.10
CA ALA A 168 10.97 5.14 10.48
C ALA A 168 11.75 5.90 9.39
N THR A 169 12.07 7.16 9.67
CA THR A 169 12.94 7.98 8.81
C THR A 169 14.30 7.31 8.65
N ASP A 170 14.77 7.15 7.42
CA ASP A 170 16.05 6.53 7.07
C ASP A 170 16.24 5.10 7.65
N ILE A 171 15.15 4.38 7.97
CA ILE A 171 15.28 2.98 8.41
C ILE A 171 15.83 2.14 7.25
N LYS A 172 16.68 1.17 7.56
CA LYS A 172 17.09 0.11 6.63
C LYS A 172 16.49 -1.21 7.05
N VAL A 173 15.63 -1.78 6.22
CA VAL A 173 15.05 -3.11 6.40
C VAL A 173 15.65 -4.01 5.33
N ASN A 174 16.43 -5.02 5.73
CA ASN A 174 17.11 -5.89 4.76
C ASN A 174 16.13 -6.81 4.00
N GLY A 175 14.99 -7.11 4.61
CA GLY A 175 13.89 -7.87 4.02
C GLY A 175 12.65 -6.99 3.84
N PRO A 176 11.45 -7.57 3.96
CA PRO A 176 10.20 -6.84 3.73
C PRO A 176 9.74 -6.02 4.96
N VAL A 177 8.82 -5.11 4.69
CA VAL A 177 7.96 -4.46 5.69
C VAL A 177 6.52 -4.88 5.43
N TYR A 178 5.95 -5.66 6.33
CA TYR A 178 4.57 -6.13 6.25
C TYR A 178 3.71 -5.41 7.28
N LEU A 179 2.73 -4.67 6.77
CA LEU A 179 1.68 -3.95 7.46
C LEU A 179 0.34 -4.43 6.91
N HIS A 180 0.17 -5.74 6.69
CA HIS A 180 -1.03 -6.27 6.03
C HIS A 180 -2.02 -6.89 7.02
N ASP A 181 -3.10 -7.48 6.48
CA ASP A 181 -4.09 -8.28 7.22
C ASP A 181 -4.63 -7.62 8.49
N GLY A 182 -5.17 -6.41 8.36
CA GLY A 182 -5.83 -5.71 9.47
C GLY A 182 -4.94 -4.74 10.24
N PHE A 183 -3.71 -4.48 9.80
CA PHE A 183 -2.90 -3.40 10.35
C PHE A 183 -3.69 -2.07 10.40
N ASN A 184 -3.59 -1.35 11.53
CA ASN A 184 -4.32 -0.11 11.74
C ASN A 184 -3.48 0.94 12.48
N ALA A 185 -3.17 2.06 11.83
CA ALA A 185 -2.46 3.17 12.43
C ALA A 185 -3.36 4.40 12.64
N LYS A 186 -3.48 4.87 13.88
CA LYS A 186 -4.12 6.15 14.24
C LYS A 186 -3.06 7.23 14.45
N GLY A 187 -2.61 7.81 13.35
CA GLY A 187 -1.49 8.75 13.30
C GLY A 187 -0.64 8.57 12.04
N LYS A 188 0.47 9.30 11.96
CA LYS A 188 1.39 9.21 10.82
C LYS A 188 2.24 7.93 10.89
N VAL A 189 2.31 7.20 9.79
CA VAL A 189 3.34 6.20 9.54
C VAL A 189 4.34 6.77 8.53
N GLY A 190 5.62 6.89 8.91
CA GLY A 190 6.63 7.56 8.11
C GLY A 190 7.86 6.69 7.82
N PHE A 191 8.09 6.38 6.55
CA PHE A 191 9.26 5.69 5.99
C PHE A 191 10.09 6.61 5.08
N ILE A 192 10.22 7.89 5.47
CA ILE A 192 10.91 8.90 4.67
C ILE A 192 12.39 8.51 4.53
N GLY A 193 12.89 8.38 3.30
CA GLY A 193 14.29 7.99 3.05
C GLY A 193 14.62 6.54 3.41
N ALA A 194 13.63 5.71 3.73
CA ALA A 194 13.86 4.32 4.11
C ALA A 194 14.35 3.47 2.94
N THR A 195 15.08 2.40 3.22
CA THR A 195 15.42 1.35 2.25
C THR A 195 14.83 0.02 2.71
N ILE A 196 14.05 -0.63 1.84
CA ILE A 196 13.42 -1.93 2.08
C ILE A 196 13.95 -2.90 1.03
N GLY A 197 14.63 -3.97 1.46
CA GLY A 197 15.21 -5.00 0.57
C GLY A 197 14.20 -6.02 0.04
N GLY A 198 12.94 -5.94 0.45
CA GLY A 198 11.82 -6.71 -0.09
C GLY A 198 10.63 -5.81 -0.42
N ASP A 199 9.42 -6.35 -0.25
CA ASP A 199 8.18 -5.61 -0.49
C ASP A 199 7.81 -4.69 0.68
N LEU A 200 7.13 -3.58 0.37
CA LEU A 200 6.28 -2.84 1.31
C LEU A 200 4.83 -3.27 1.10
N ASN A 201 4.32 -4.11 1.99
CA ASN A 201 2.99 -4.69 1.85
C ASN A 201 2.01 -4.09 2.87
N CYS A 202 1.01 -3.36 2.37
CA CYS A 202 -0.08 -2.76 3.15
C CYS A 202 -1.45 -3.29 2.70
N VAL A 203 -1.53 -4.52 2.20
CA VAL A 203 -2.81 -5.14 1.81
C VAL A 203 -3.77 -5.16 2.99
N ASN A 204 -5.01 -4.73 2.79
CA ASN A 204 -6.03 -4.69 3.83
C ASN A 204 -5.66 -3.83 5.08
N ALA A 205 -4.77 -2.85 4.90
CA ALA A 205 -4.31 -1.97 5.97
C ALA A 205 -5.13 -0.66 6.08
N LYS A 206 -5.23 -0.10 7.29
CA LYS A 206 -5.91 1.16 7.57
C LYS A 206 -4.96 2.20 8.14
N PHE A 207 -4.90 3.38 7.50
CA PHE A 207 -4.12 4.53 7.96
C PHE A 207 -5.06 5.71 8.20
N ASP A 208 -5.20 6.14 9.45
CA ASP A 208 -6.15 7.20 9.86
C ASP A 208 -5.40 8.40 10.45
N ASN A 209 -5.24 9.46 9.65
CA ASN A 209 -4.70 10.76 10.05
C ASN A 209 -5.31 11.90 9.20
N PRO A 210 -6.61 12.19 9.36
CA PRO A 210 -7.42 12.95 8.40
C PRO A 210 -6.96 14.41 8.23
N GLU A 211 -6.43 15.01 9.29
CA GLU A 211 -5.90 16.39 9.29
C GLU A 211 -4.42 16.46 8.85
N GLY A 212 -3.84 15.35 8.41
CA GLY A 212 -2.40 15.26 8.16
C GLY A 212 -2.01 14.26 7.08
N THR A 213 -0.78 13.73 7.22
CA THR A 213 -0.24 12.68 6.35
C THR A 213 -0.40 11.34 7.06
N ALA A 214 -1.19 10.43 6.49
CA ALA A 214 -1.42 9.10 7.03
C ALA A 214 -0.21 8.18 6.79
N LEU A 215 0.32 8.20 5.56
CA LEU A 215 1.49 7.43 5.15
C LEU A 215 2.48 8.31 4.38
N SER A 216 3.73 8.37 4.82
CA SER A 216 4.79 9.17 4.20
C SER A 216 5.98 8.31 3.86
N CYS A 217 6.14 8.01 2.58
CA CYS A 217 7.22 7.23 1.99
C CYS A 217 8.05 8.08 1.02
N ASP A 218 8.24 9.37 1.34
CA ASP A 218 9.01 10.29 0.51
C ASP A 218 10.46 9.79 0.41
N ARG A 219 10.97 9.66 -0.83
CA ARG A 219 12.32 9.14 -1.13
C ARG A 219 12.59 7.74 -0.57
N ILE A 220 11.55 6.93 -0.37
CA ILE A 220 11.73 5.51 -0.04
C ILE A 220 12.37 4.78 -1.23
N LYS A 221 13.24 3.81 -0.94
CA LYS A 221 13.68 2.81 -1.92
C LYS A 221 13.13 1.44 -1.52
N VAL A 222 12.43 0.78 -2.43
CA VAL A 222 11.87 -0.56 -2.25
C VAL A 222 12.42 -1.46 -3.36
N GLU A 223 13.18 -2.48 -2.98
CA GLU A 223 13.78 -3.45 -3.93
C GLU A 223 12.75 -4.43 -4.49
N GLY A 224 11.62 -4.62 -3.78
CA GLY A 224 10.47 -5.36 -4.28
C GLY A 224 9.35 -4.44 -4.76
N ASN A 225 8.13 -4.82 -4.41
CA ASN A 225 6.89 -4.17 -4.80
C ASN A 225 6.32 -3.30 -3.66
N VAL A 226 5.45 -2.37 -4.03
CA VAL A 226 4.60 -1.64 -3.09
C VAL A 226 3.15 -2.05 -3.30
N PHE A 227 2.51 -2.57 -2.25
CA PHE A 227 1.11 -3.00 -2.30
C PHE A 227 0.23 -2.16 -1.36
N LEU A 228 -0.61 -1.30 -1.94
CA LEU A 228 -1.64 -0.50 -1.25
C LEU A 228 -3.03 -0.90 -1.75
N LYS A 229 -3.30 -2.22 -1.78
CA LYS A 229 -4.43 -2.82 -2.50
C LYS A 229 -5.37 -3.61 -1.59
N ASN A 230 -6.49 -4.04 -2.16
CA ASN A 230 -7.41 -5.02 -1.58
C ASN A 230 -7.78 -4.72 -0.11
N GLY A 231 -8.60 -3.68 0.10
CA GLY A 231 -9.02 -3.26 1.44
C GLY A 231 -8.13 -2.20 2.09
N PHE A 232 -7.01 -1.83 1.45
CA PHE A 232 -6.23 -0.67 1.84
C PHE A 232 -7.11 0.60 1.91
N SER A 233 -7.04 1.33 3.02
CA SER A 233 -7.76 2.59 3.21
C SER A 233 -6.90 3.61 3.94
N ALA A 234 -6.78 4.80 3.36
CA ALA A 234 -6.10 5.94 3.98
C ALA A 234 -7.06 7.13 4.13
N LYS A 235 -7.15 7.70 5.33
CA LYS A 235 -7.72 9.02 5.60
C LYS A 235 -6.59 9.99 5.91
N GLY A 236 -6.47 11.04 5.13
CA GLY A 236 -5.30 11.93 5.08
C GLY A 236 -4.40 11.62 3.89
N LYS A 237 -3.34 12.40 3.73
CA LYS A 237 -2.43 12.35 2.58
C LYS A 237 -1.56 11.08 2.59
N VAL A 238 -1.43 10.41 1.45
CA VAL A 238 -0.43 9.36 1.19
C VAL A 238 0.65 9.91 0.25
N ARG A 239 1.93 9.68 0.55
CA ARG A 239 3.05 10.25 -0.22
C ARG A 239 4.15 9.25 -0.53
N PHE A 240 4.63 9.29 -1.77
CA PHE A 240 5.76 8.57 -2.36
C PHE A 240 6.59 9.53 -3.23
N LEU A 241 6.73 10.79 -2.79
CA LEU A 241 7.47 11.83 -3.53
C LEU A 241 8.93 11.40 -3.74
N GLY A 242 9.35 11.25 -5.00
CA GLY A 242 10.70 10.83 -5.36
C GLY A 242 11.06 9.42 -4.88
N ALA A 243 10.07 8.54 -4.68
CA ALA A 243 10.31 7.15 -4.31
C ALA A 243 10.86 6.33 -5.49
N ILE A 244 11.60 5.27 -5.20
CA ILE A 244 12.11 4.31 -6.17
C ILE A 244 11.56 2.93 -5.81
N VAL A 245 10.87 2.29 -6.75
CA VAL A 245 10.30 0.95 -6.61
C VAL A 245 10.83 0.09 -7.75
N GLU A 246 11.64 -0.92 -7.42
CA GLU A 246 12.24 -1.81 -8.42
C GLU A 246 11.25 -2.83 -8.97
N GLY A 247 10.11 -3.04 -8.31
CA GLY A 247 8.99 -3.85 -8.78
C GLY A 247 7.78 -3.02 -9.22
N THR A 248 6.60 -3.56 -8.93
CA THR A 248 5.28 -2.95 -9.20
C THR A 248 4.83 -2.02 -8.06
N PHE A 249 4.07 -0.97 -8.41
CA PHE A 249 3.30 -0.15 -7.47
C PHE A 249 1.79 -0.35 -7.65
N ASP A 250 1.17 -1.17 -6.80
CA ASP A 250 -0.22 -1.63 -6.99
C ASP A 250 -1.15 -1.12 -5.87
N CYS A 251 -2.10 -0.29 -6.26
CA CYS A 251 -3.15 0.28 -5.42
C CYS A 251 -4.55 -0.28 -5.75
N SER A 252 -4.65 -1.41 -6.46
CA SER A 252 -5.93 -1.94 -6.93
C SER A 252 -6.94 -2.13 -5.78
N ASN A 253 -8.21 -1.75 -5.95
CA ASN A 253 -9.22 -1.78 -4.89
C ASN A 253 -8.88 -0.95 -3.63
N GLY A 254 -7.92 -0.02 -3.71
CA GLY A 254 -7.53 0.86 -2.60
C GLY A 254 -8.42 2.10 -2.48
N LYS A 255 -8.55 2.63 -1.25
CA LYS A 255 -9.35 3.83 -0.94
C LYS A 255 -8.46 4.93 -0.36
N PHE A 256 -8.39 6.07 -1.03
CA PHE A 256 -7.56 7.21 -0.64
C PHE A 256 -8.46 8.43 -0.41
N ASN A 257 -8.53 8.94 0.82
CA ASN A 257 -9.47 10.00 1.19
C ASN A 257 -8.72 11.22 1.77
N ASN A 258 -8.64 12.29 0.97
CA ASN A 258 -8.20 13.61 1.36
C ASN A 258 -8.87 14.70 0.48
N PRO A 259 -10.19 14.89 0.57
CA PRO A 259 -10.99 15.66 -0.41
C PRO A 259 -10.62 17.15 -0.50
N LYS A 260 -9.95 17.69 0.53
CA LYS A 260 -9.49 19.10 0.57
C LYS A 260 -8.06 19.27 0.03
N GLY A 261 -7.42 18.21 -0.46
CA GLY A 261 -6.03 18.26 -0.92
C GLY A 261 -5.63 17.06 -1.77
N THR A 262 -4.37 16.65 -1.66
CA THR A 262 -3.83 15.50 -2.41
C THR A 262 -4.06 14.21 -1.62
N ALA A 263 -4.77 13.25 -2.22
CA ALA A 263 -5.01 11.94 -1.66
C ALA A 263 -3.77 11.04 -1.80
N LEU A 264 -3.17 11.01 -3.00
CA LEU A 264 -1.96 10.25 -3.31
C LEU A 264 -0.96 11.14 -4.07
N ASN A 265 0.23 11.34 -3.50
CA ASN A 265 1.31 12.08 -4.14
C ASN A 265 2.49 11.18 -4.48
N CYS A 266 2.70 10.94 -5.77
CA CYS A 266 3.77 10.18 -6.39
C CYS A 266 4.57 11.05 -7.38
N ASP A 267 4.65 12.38 -7.17
CA ASP A 267 5.52 13.25 -7.98
C ASP A 267 6.95 12.70 -7.99
N ARG A 268 7.54 12.58 -9.18
CA ARG A 268 8.88 12.02 -9.43
C ARG A 268 9.09 10.59 -8.94
N ILE A 269 8.05 9.79 -8.76
CA ILE A 269 8.24 8.35 -8.49
C ILE A 269 8.90 7.66 -9.68
N GLU A 270 9.83 6.74 -9.41
CA GLU A 270 10.37 5.80 -10.38
C GLU A 270 9.87 4.40 -10.05
N VAL A 271 9.16 3.77 -10.99
CA VAL A 271 8.65 2.39 -10.88
C VAL A 271 9.17 1.60 -12.07
N LYS A 272 9.93 0.53 -11.84
CA LYS A 272 10.54 -0.24 -12.94
C LYS A 272 9.53 -1.07 -13.73
N ASP A 273 8.46 -1.50 -13.07
CA ASP A 273 7.35 -2.19 -13.72
C ASP A 273 6.16 -1.24 -13.87
N GLY A 274 4.95 -1.66 -13.48
CA GLY A 274 3.70 -0.92 -13.68
C GLY A 274 3.18 -0.23 -12.42
N VAL A 275 2.31 0.75 -12.65
CA VAL A 275 1.48 1.40 -11.64
C VAL A 275 0.02 1.02 -11.88
N PHE A 276 -0.60 0.36 -10.90
CA PHE A 276 -1.98 -0.11 -11.01
C PHE A 276 -2.91 0.65 -10.05
N LEU A 277 -3.82 1.46 -10.59
CA LEU A 277 -4.89 2.18 -9.90
C LEU A 277 -6.26 1.67 -10.39
N ARG A 278 -6.40 0.34 -10.46
CA ARG A 278 -7.51 -0.34 -11.14
C ARG A 278 -8.45 -1.06 -10.19
N ASN A 279 -9.50 -1.69 -10.74
CA ASN A 279 -10.45 -2.54 -10.01
C ASN A 279 -11.02 -1.80 -8.78
N GLU A 280 -11.98 -0.90 -8.97
CA GLU A 280 -12.61 -0.14 -7.87
C GLU A 280 -11.65 0.67 -6.99
N PHE A 281 -10.47 1.04 -7.50
CA PHE A 281 -9.64 2.08 -6.90
C PHE A 281 -10.49 3.36 -6.72
N LYS A 282 -10.40 4.01 -5.55
CA LYS A 282 -11.15 5.25 -5.25
C LYS A 282 -10.24 6.29 -4.62
N ALA A 283 -10.20 7.47 -5.21
CA ALA A 283 -9.52 8.64 -4.66
C ALA A 283 -10.48 9.83 -4.51
N GLU A 284 -10.55 10.39 -3.30
CA GLU A 284 -11.20 11.67 -2.99
C GLU A 284 -10.11 12.71 -2.72
N GLY A 285 -9.95 13.66 -3.65
CA GLY A 285 -8.80 14.57 -3.72
C GLY A 285 -7.86 14.24 -4.88
N THR A 286 -6.78 15.01 -5.02
CA THR A 286 -5.86 14.88 -6.18
C THR A 286 -5.00 13.62 -6.07
N VAL A 287 -4.85 12.91 -7.18
CA VAL A 287 -3.82 11.90 -7.42
C VAL A 287 -2.73 12.51 -8.32
N TRP A 288 -1.47 12.42 -7.90
CA TRP A 288 -0.39 13.20 -8.51
C TRP A 288 0.81 12.31 -8.89
N PHE A 289 1.13 12.23 -10.19
CA PHE A 289 2.23 11.48 -10.81
C PHE A 289 3.07 12.36 -11.76
N SER A 290 3.21 13.66 -11.48
CA SER A 290 4.03 14.54 -12.32
C SER A 290 5.46 14.02 -12.36
N ARG A 291 6.07 14.06 -13.55
CA ARG A 291 7.47 13.65 -13.77
C ARG A 291 7.79 12.24 -13.26
N ALA A 292 6.79 11.38 -13.11
CA ALA A 292 7.00 9.98 -12.78
C ALA A 292 7.62 9.24 -13.97
N THR A 293 8.42 8.21 -13.69
CA THR A 293 8.93 7.28 -14.71
C THR A 293 8.38 5.89 -14.40
N ILE A 294 7.64 5.30 -15.33
CA ILE A 294 7.01 3.98 -15.18
C ILE A 294 7.46 3.09 -16.32
N GLY A 295 8.12 1.98 -16.01
CA GLY A 295 8.74 1.12 -17.03
C GLY A 295 7.74 0.39 -17.93
N THR A 296 6.54 0.11 -17.42
CA THR A 296 5.44 -0.46 -18.20
C THR A 296 4.22 0.46 -18.18
N ASP A 297 3.17 0.11 -17.45
CA ASP A 297 1.84 0.66 -17.67
C ASP A 297 1.41 1.54 -16.49
N LEU A 298 0.77 2.67 -16.78
CA LEU A 298 -0.12 3.35 -15.85
C LEU A 298 -1.55 2.88 -16.16
N ASP A 299 -2.04 1.93 -15.37
CA ASP A 299 -3.36 1.33 -15.56
C ASP A 299 -4.33 1.80 -14.48
N CYS A 300 -5.28 2.64 -14.88
CA CYS A 300 -6.35 3.19 -14.05
C CYS A 300 -7.72 2.55 -14.38
N ALA A 301 -7.75 1.40 -15.06
CA ALA A 301 -8.99 0.81 -15.54
C ALA A 301 -9.97 0.52 -14.39
N ASN A 302 -11.24 0.90 -14.55
CA ASN A 302 -12.26 0.79 -13.50
C ASN A 302 -11.90 1.51 -12.18
N GLY A 303 -11.08 2.57 -12.25
CA GLY A 303 -10.77 3.47 -11.14
C GLY A 303 -11.69 4.70 -11.07
N THR A 304 -11.92 5.24 -9.88
CA THR A 304 -12.70 6.47 -9.65
C THR A 304 -11.83 7.55 -8.99
N PHE A 305 -11.76 8.71 -9.62
CA PHE A 305 -10.97 9.87 -9.21
C PHE A 305 -11.90 11.07 -9.04
N ASN A 306 -12.08 11.56 -7.81
CA ASN A 306 -13.04 12.62 -7.51
C ASN A 306 -12.35 13.84 -6.90
N ASN A 307 -12.32 14.94 -7.65
CA ASN A 307 -11.93 16.25 -7.18
C ASN A 307 -12.67 17.35 -7.99
N PRO A 308 -13.98 17.54 -7.77
CA PRO A 308 -14.85 18.32 -8.67
C PRO A 308 -14.49 19.80 -8.77
N LYS A 309 -13.73 20.35 -7.81
CA LYS A 309 -13.30 21.75 -7.78
C LYS A 309 -11.83 21.94 -8.18
N GLY A 310 -11.19 20.90 -8.69
CA GLY A 310 -9.77 20.92 -9.01
C GLY A 310 -9.36 19.82 -9.98
N ILE A 311 -8.12 19.37 -9.83
CA ILE A 311 -7.55 18.33 -10.69
C ILE A 311 -7.65 16.99 -9.97
N ALA A 312 -8.31 16.02 -10.60
CA ALA A 312 -8.51 14.68 -10.08
C ALA A 312 -7.24 13.82 -10.28
N LEU A 313 -6.60 13.92 -11.46
CA LEU A 313 -5.39 13.19 -11.81
C LEU A 313 -4.39 14.11 -12.53
N ILE A 314 -3.17 14.24 -11.98
CA ILE A 314 -2.06 15.00 -12.58
C ILE A 314 -0.96 14.03 -13.02
N CYS A 315 -0.66 13.98 -14.31
CA CYS A 315 0.43 13.19 -14.90
C CYS A 315 1.35 14.07 -15.78
N ASP A 316 1.45 15.37 -15.47
CA ASP A 316 2.26 16.33 -16.23
C ASP A 316 3.73 15.87 -16.32
N GLY A 317 4.24 15.73 -17.55
CA GLY A 317 5.62 15.32 -17.84
C GLY A 317 5.97 13.89 -17.44
N ILE A 318 4.98 12.99 -17.28
CA ILE A 318 5.23 11.56 -17.04
C ILE A 318 5.96 10.91 -18.22
N ASP A 319 6.82 9.93 -17.96
CA ASP A 319 7.41 9.03 -18.95
C ASP A 319 6.95 7.60 -18.65
N VAL A 320 6.18 7.01 -19.56
CA VAL A 320 5.50 5.72 -19.36
C VAL A 320 5.37 4.96 -20.67
N LYS A 321 5.29 3.62 -20.63
CA LYS A 321 5.06 2.83 -21.84
C LYS A 321 3.61 2.92 -22.30
N ASN A 322 2.63 2.59 -21.46
CA ASN A 322 1.21 2.71 -21.84
C ASN A 322 0.39 3.39 -20.75
N VAL A 323 -0.69 4.05 -21.16
CA VAL A 323 -1.68 4.64 -20.26
C VAL A 323 -3.04 4.01 -20.55
N PHE A 324 -3.71 3.52 -19.51
CA PHE A 324 -5.07 2.98 -19.60
C PHE A 324 -6.01 3.75 -18.65
N LEU A 325 -6.81 4.64 -19.22
CA LEU A 325 -7.95 5.32 -18.58
C LEU A 325 -9.26 4.71 -19.11
N SER A 326 -9.34 3.38 -19.12
CA SER A 326 -10.37 2.62 -19.83
C SER A 326 -11.30 1.84 -18.91
N ASN A 327 -12.27 1.12 -19.49
CA ASN A 327 -13.12 0.13 -18.80
C ASN A 327 -13.76 0.69 -17.51
N ASP A 328 -14.64 1.68 -17.65
CA ASP A 328 -15.33 2.35 -16.55
C ASP A 328 -14.42 3.18 -15.62
N PHE A 329 -13.26 3.62 -16.13
CA PHE A 329 -12.53 4.74 -15.52
C PHE A 329 -13.45 5.96 -15.38
N LYS A 330 -13.45 6.59 -14.20
CA LYS A 330 -14.29 7.74 -13.88
C LYS A 330 -13.46 8.85 -13.24
N ALA A 331 -13.49 10.03 -13.83
CA ALA A 331 -12.90 11.23 -13.27
C ALA A 331 -13.94 12.37 -13.17
N VAL A 332 -14.01 13.00 -12.00
CA VAL A 332 -14.75 14.26 -11.79
C VAL A 332 -13.75 15.33 -11.36
N GLY A 333 -13.59 16.37 -12.16
CA GLY A 333 -12.44 17.28 -12.14
C GLY A 333 -11.49 17.05 -13.33
N GLU A 334 -10.46 17.88 -13.44
CA GLU A 334 -9.51 17.82 -14.56
C GLU A 334 -8.63 16.56 -14.50
N VAL A 335 -8.35 15.94 -15.65
CA VAL A 335 -7.31 14.92 -15.84
C VAL A 335 -6.22 15.50 -16.73
N ARG A 336 -4.95 15.48 -16.29
CA ARG A 336 -3.85 16.16 -16.99
C ARG A 336 -2.69 15.25 -17.34
N PHE A 337 -2.19 15.41 -18.55
CA PHE A 337 -1.02 14.74 -19.14
C PHE A 337 -0.19 15.75 -19.96
N LEU A 338 -0.01 16.96 -19.42
CA LEU A 338 0.73 18.02 -20.11
C LEU A 338 2.17 17.60 -20.40
N GLY A 339 2.58 17.61 -21.67
CA GLY A 339 3.93 17.22 -22.06
C GLY A 339 4.30 15.79 -21.68
N ALA A 340 3.33 14.91 -21.44
CA ALA A 340 3.57 13.50 -21.12
C ALA A 340 4.17 12.75 -22.30
N LYS A 341 5.02 11.76 -22.02
CA LYS A 341 5.63 10.86 -23.00
C LYS A 341 5.09 9.45 -22.79
N VAL A 342 4.45 8.93 -23.84
CA VAL A 342 3.86 7.60 -23.86
C VAL A 342 4.52 6.79 -24.97
N GLY A 343 5.35 5.82 -24.59
CA GLY A 343 6.12 5.00 -25.54
C GLY A 343 5.28 4.04 -26.39
N GLY A 344 4.04 3.79 -25.98
CA GLY A 344 3.08 2.89 -26.60
C GLY A 344 1.75 3.60 -26.79
N ASN A 345 0.68 3.06 -26.19
CA ASN A 345 -0.67 3.55 -26.42
C ASN A 345 -1.20 4.36 -25.22
N PHE A 346 -2.10 5.30 -25.53
CA PHE A 346 -2.95 5.98 -24.57
C PHE A 346 -4.41 5.59 -24.84
N ASP A 347 -5.03 4.83 -23.94
CA ASP A 347 -6.38 4.29 -24.12
C ASP A 347 -7.40 4.90 -23.14
N CYS A 348 -8.41 5.59 -23.66
CA CYS A 348 -9.54 6.15 -22.90
C CYS A 348 -10.86 5.42 -23.17
N GLN A 349 -10.83 4.22 -23.77
CA GLN A 349 -12.04 3.51 -24.17
C GLN A 349 -12.97 3.25 -22.98
N ASN A 350 -14.26 3.57 -23.12
CA ASN A 350 -15.25 3.46 -22.04
C ASN A 350 -14.83 4.22 -20.76
N GLY A 351 -14.12 5.33 -20.91
CA GLY A 351 -13.81 6.25 -19.82
C GLY A 351 -14.87 7.34 -19.67
N ILE A 352 -15.01 7.87 -18.46
CA ILE A 352 -15.94 8.96 -18.10
C ILE A 352 -15.13 10.09 -17.51
N PHE A 353 -15.14 11.24 -18.17
CA PHE A 353 -14.45 12.46 -17.76
C PHE A 353 -15.49 13.56 -17.59
N SER A 354 -15.59 14.14 -16.39
CA SER A 354 -16.60 15.15 -16.07
C SER A 354 -15.97 16.38 -15.43
N ASN A 355 -15.90 17.45 -16.20
CA ASN A 355 -15.64 18.81 -15.73
C ASN A 355 -16.35 19.82 -16.65
N PRO A 356 -17.70 19.88 -16.65
CA PRO A 356 -18.49 20.53 -17.70
C PRO A 356 -18.15 22.01 -17.94
N GLU A 357 -17.81 22.74 -16.88
CA GLU A 357 -17.46 24.17 -16.94
C GLU A 357 -15.95 24.42 -17.17
N GLY A 358 -15.15 23.35 -17.24
CA GLY A 358 -13.70 23.41 -17.21
C GLY A 358 -13.01 22.47 -18.20
N MET A 359 -11.76 22.15 -17.88
CA MET A 359 -10.94 21.20 -18.63
C MET A 359 -11.23 19.79 -18.10
N ALA A 360 -11.76 18.91 -18.93
CA ALA A 360 -12.02 17.52 -18.55
C ALA A 360 -10.76 16.66 -18.78
N LEU A 361 -10.14 16.78 -19.94
CA LEU A 361 -8.91 16.08 -20.31
C LEU A 361 -7.91 17.05 -20.94
N ASN A 362 -6.76 17.21 -20.33
CA ASN A 362 -5.71 18.11 -20.77
C ASN A 362 -4.46 17.34 -21.19
N CYS A 363 -4.22 17.27 -22.49
CA CYS A 363 -3.13 16.55 -23.12
C CYS A 363 -2.31 17.50 -24.02
N ASP A 364 -2.25 18.81 -23.70
CA ASP A 364 -1.41 19.76 -24.43
C ASP A 364 0.05 19.28 -24.46
N ARG A 365 0.60 19.21 -25.69
CA ARG A 365 1.93 18.69 -26.04
C ARG A 365 2.21 17.26 -25.60
N ILE A 366 1.19 16.42 -25.42
CA ILE A 366 1.43 14.99 -25.21
C ILE A 366 2.16 14.37 -26.41
N GLU A 367 3.11 13.48 -26.15
CA GLU A 367 3.78 12.65 -27.14
C GLU A 367 3.37 11.19 -26.94
N VAL A 368 2.65 10.62 -27.90
CA VAL A 368 2.25 9.21 -27.93
C VAL A 368 2.92 8.56 -29.14
N GLN A 369 3.85 7.63 -28.92
CA GLN A 369 4.54 6.97 -30.02
C GLN A 369 3.64 6.01 -30.78
N GLY A 370 2.75 5.30 -30.06
CA GLY A 370 1.73 4.44 -30.64
C GLY A 370 0.45 5.21 -30.92
N ASN A 371 -0.66 4.72 -30.37
CA ASN A 371 -2.00 5.20 -30.69
C ASN A 371 -2.65 5.94 -29.53
N LEU A 372 -3.47 6.93 -29.86
CA LEU A 372 -4.36 7.62 -28.94
C LEU A 372 -5.80 7.17 -29.20
N PHE A 373 -6.41 6.48 -28.25
CA PHE A 373 -7.72 5.88 -28.38
C PHE A 373 -8.78 6.62 -27.55
N LEU A 374 -9.50 7.54 -28.18
CA LEU A 374 -10.68 8.22 -27.64
C LEU A 374 -11.92 7.64 -28.32
N ARG A 375 -12.30 6.41 -27.94
CA ARG A 375 -13.28 5.62 -28.69
C ARG A 375 -14.29 4.88 -27.81
N LYS A 376 -15.39 4.43 -28.43
CA LYS A 376 -16.37 3.43 -27.93
C LYS A 376 -16.83 3.68 -26.48
N TRP A 377 -18.04 4.21 -26.32
CA TRP A 377 -18.65 4.46 -24.99
C TRP A 377 -17.89 5.48 -24.12
N LEU A 378 -16.97 6.23 -24.73
CA LEU A 378 -16.33 7.37 -24.08
C LEU A 378 -17.39 8.44 -23.76
N TRP A 379 -17.30 9.03 -22.57
CA TRP A 379 -18.08 10.19 -22.17
C TRP A 379 -17.15 11.29 -21.65
N VAL A 380 -17.16 12.46 -22.29
CA VAL A 380 -16.31 13.60 -21.88
C VAL A 380 -17.15 14.87 -21.81
N ALA A 381 -17.53 15.29 -20.61
CA ALA A 381 -18.23 16.55 -20.38
C ALA A 381 -17.24 17.64 -19.99
N GLY A 382 -16.95 18.56 -20.91
CA GLY A 382 -16.00 19.67 -20.74
C GLY A 382 -15.01 19.78 -21.89
N LYS A 383 -13.90 20.50 -21.68
CA LYS A 383 -12.87 20.70 -22.71
C LYS A 383 -11.89 19.54 -22.78
N VAL A 384 -11.55 19.13 -24.00
CA VAL A 384 -10.46 18.23 -24.35
C VAL A 384 -9.41 19.03 -25.09
N ASP A 385 -8.23 19.16 -24.50
CA ASP A 385 -7.11 19.89 -25.09
C ASP A 385 -6.03 18.92 -25.56
N LEU A 386 -5.79 18.88 -26.86
CA LEU A 386 -4.73 18.13 -27.52
C LEU A 386 -3.83 19.10 -28.31
N THR A 387 -3.79 20.39 -27.93
CA THR A 387 -2.95 21.40 -28.58
C THR A 387 -1.52 20.91 -28.66
N GLY A 388 -0.90 20.97 -29.84
CA GLY A 388 0.49 20.54 -30.05
C GLY A 388 0.78 19.07 -29.76
N ALA A 389 -0.24 18.22 -29.56
CA ALA A 389 -0.06 16.79 -29.34
C ALA A 389 0.62 16.12 -30.54
N ARG A 390 1.39 15.07 -30.29
CA ARG A 390 2.07 14.27 -31.32
C ARG A 390 1.70 12.81 -31.13
N VAL A 391 0.98 12.24 -32.09
CA VAL A 391 0.57 10.83 -32.09
C VAL A 391 1.20 10.13 -33.29
N GLY A 392 2.09 9.16 -33.04
CA GLY A 392 2.84 8.48 -34.11
C GLY A 392 1.97 7.56 -34.96
N GLY A 393 1.00 6.89 -34.33
CA GLY A 393 0.04 5.99 -34.98
C GLY A 393 -1.32 6.63 -35.20
N TYR A 394 -2.36 5.91 -34.79
CA TYR A 394 -3.75 6.33 -34.95
C TYR A 394 -4.17 7.27 -33.82
N PHE A 395 -4.76 8.40 -34.18
CA PHE A 395 -5.70 9.10 -33.33
C PHE A 395 -7.12 8.64 -33.67
N ILE A 396 -7.74 7.91 -32.75
CA ILE A 396 -9.10 7.40 -32.92
C ILE A 396 -10.06 8.27 -32.10
N TRP A 397 -10.99 8.92 -32.79
CA TRP A 397 -12.08 9.74 -32.23
C TRP A 397 -13.42 9.24 -32.78
N ALA A 398 -13.87 8.09 -32.29
CA ALA A 398 -14.99 7.36 -32.92
C ALA A 398 -15.79 6.49 -31.94
N GLY A 399 -17.06 6.24 -32.24
CA GLY A 399 -17.87 5.27 -31.51
C GLY A 399 -18.57 5.81 -30.26
N PHE A 400 -18.76 7.12 -30.17
CA PHE A 400 -19.52 7.74 -29.08
C PHE A 400 -20.24 9.01 -29.57
N LYS A 401 -21.11 9.59 -28.73
CA LYS A 401 -21.70 10.91 -28.97
C LYS A 401 -21.28 11.81 -27.82
N PRO A 402 -20.47 12.86 -28.06
CA PRO A 402 -20.08 13.77 -27.00
C PRO A 402 -21.30 14.55 -26.45
N PRO A 403 -21.29 14.93 -25.16
CA PRO A 403 -22.24 15.92 -24.63
C PRO A 403 -22.11 17.28 -25.34
N GLU A 404 -23.17 18.09 -25.29
CA GLU A 404 -23.25 19.40 -25.98
C GLU A 404 -22.14 20.36 -25.54
N GLU A 405 -21.74 20.32 -24.26
CA GLU A 405 -20.68 21.16 -23.71
C GLU A 405 -19.26 20.78 -24.20
N THR A 406 -19.09 19.60 -24.79
CA THR A 406 -17.78 19.07 -25.17
C THR A 406 -17.09 19.99 -26.15
N THR A 407 -15.84 20.31 -25.87
CA THR A 407 -14.98 21.08 -26.77
C THR A 407 -13.73 20.28 -27.07
N LEU A 408 -13.28 20.29 -28.32
CA LEU A 408 -12.06 19.60 -28.75
C LEU A 408 -11.09 20.60 -29.40
N ASP A 409 -9.90 20.71 -28.84
CA ASP A 409 -8.82 21.51 -29.38
C ASP A 409 -7.68 20.61 -29.91
N LEU A 410 -7.47 20.64 -31.22
CA LEU A 410 -6.43 19.91 -31.93
C LEU A 410 -5.43 20.87 -32.59
N ARG A 411 -5.39 22.14 -32.17
CA ARG A 411 -4.52 23.14 -32.80
C ARG A 411 -3.06 22.71 -32.74
N ALA A 412 -2.38 22.76 -33.88
CA ALA A 412 -0.99 22.33 -34.05
C ALA A 412 -0.69 20.86 -33.69
N ALA A 413 -1.71 20.03 -33.44
CA ALA A 413 -1.51 18.61 -33.20
C ALA A 413 -1.11 17.90 -34.49
N ARG A 414 -0.32 16.83 -34.36
CA ARG A 414 0.18 16.02 -35.47
C ARG A 414 -0.14 14.56 -35.22
N VAL A 415 -0.82 13.91 -36.15
CA VAL A 415 -1.23 12.50 -36.00
C VAL A 415 -0.81 11.69 -37.22
N GLY A 416 -0.47 10.42 -37.03
CA GLY A 416 -0.13 9.53 -38.15
C GLY A 416 -1.36 9.25 -39.03
N VAL A 417 -2.45 8.80 -38.41
CA VAL A 417 -3.74 8.59 -39.08
C VAL A 417 -4.87 9.04 -38.16
N LEU A 418 -5.79 9.84 -38.69
CA LEU A 418 -7.06 10.13 -38.04
C LEU A 418 -8.08 9.04 -38.41
N TRP A 419 -8.69 8.41 -37.41
CA TRP A 419 -9.86 7.55 -37.56
C TRP A 419 -11.03 8.15 -36.78
N ASP A 420 -12.04 8.62 -37.47
CA ASP A 420 -13.20 9.28 -36.88
C ASP A 420 -14.54 8.75 -37.41
N ASP A 421 -15.63 9.21 -36.80
CA ASP A 421 -16.97 9.13 -37.38
C ASP A 421 -17.74 10.44 -37.11
N GLU A 422 -18.66 10.80 -38.02
CA GLU A 422 -19.33 12.10 -38.01
C GLU A 422 -20.01 12.43 -36.68
N ARG A 423 -20.67 11.44 -36.06
CA ARG A 423 -21.42 11.62 -34.81
C ARG A 423 -20.54 11.85 -33.59
N SER A 424 -19.24 11.54 -33.67
CA SER A 424 -18.32 11.68 -32.54
C SER A 424 -17.78 13.11 -32.43
N TRP A 425 -17.87 13.93 -33.48
CA TRP A 425 -17.38 15.31 -33.43
C TRP A 425 -18.23 16.21 -32.52
N PRO A 426 -17.61 17.20 -31.83
CA PRO A 426 -18.35 18.21 -31.07
C PRO A 426 -19.27 19.05 -31.94
N GLU A 427 -20.22 19.75 -31.30
CA GLU A 427 -21.11 20.68 -31.98
C GLU A 427 -20.36 21.82 -32.69
N LYS A 428 -21.03 22.45 -33.66
CA LYS A 428 -20.48 23.57 -34.42
C LYS A 428 -19.98 24.68 -33.48
N GLY A 429 -18.73 25.11 -33.69
CA GLY A 429 -18.08 26.14 -32.87
C GLY A 429 -17.31 25.61 -31.66
N ARG A 430 -17.30 24.29 -31.44
CA ARG A 430 -16.58 23.62 -30.34
C ARG A 430 -15.42 22.74 -30.80
N LEU A 431 -15.00 22.87 -32.05
CA LEU A 431 -13.87 22.15 -32.63
C LEU A 431 -12.84 23.16 -33.17
N PHE A 432 -11.57 23.02 -32.75
CA PHE A 432 -10.48 23.88 -33.17
C PHE A 432 -9.37 23.06 -33.84
N LEU A 433 -9.07 23.33 -35.12
CA LEU A 433 -8.19 22.50 -35.96
C LEU A 433 -6.98 23.26 -36.56
N HIS A 434 -6.73 24.51 -36.17
CA HIS A 434 -5.69 25.31 -36.82
C HIS A 434 -4.31 24.65 -36.70
N GLY A 435 -3.70 24.32 -37.85
CA GLY A 435 -2.40 23.66 -37.92
C GLY A 435 -2.40 22.17 -37.59
N PHE A 436 -3.58 21.54 -37.48
CA PHE A 436 -3.73 20.09 -37.37
C PHE A 436 -3.27 19.41 -38.67
N VAL A 437 -2.37 18.42 -38.56
CA VAL A 437 -1.80 17.70 -39.71
C VAL A 437 -1.65 16.21 -39.49
#